data_AF-A0A0L0LNQ5-F1
#
_entry.id   AF-A0A0L0LNQ5-F1
#
_cell.length_a   1.000
_cell.length_b   1.000
_cell.length_c   1.000
_cell.angle_alpha   90.00
_cell.angle_beta   90.00
_cell.angle_gamma   90.00
#
_symmetry.space_group_name_H-M   'P 1'
#
loop_
_entity.id
_entity.type
_entity.pdbx_description
1 polymer ?
#
loop_
_entity_poly.entity_id
_entity_poly.type
_entity_poly.pdbx_seq_one_letter_code
_entity_poly.pdbx_strand_id
1 'polypeptide(L)'
;MKKIAYLGSMLALPMLAFAAIGSIQDLGNFFINLINTVLVPLVFALAFIVFIWGVFMYFIQGGADEEKREKGRVLMLYGIVGFFLMVSVWGLVNILIGTFNLNNTTGPSSGFPQAPTK
;
A
#
# COMPACT_ATOMS: atom_id res chain seq x y z
N MET A 1 29.89 -12.97 -2.95
CA MET A 1 29.11 -14.07 -2.34
C MET A 1 27.77 -13.61 -1.76
N LYS A 2 27.67 -12.49 -1.02
CA LYS A 2 26.38 -11.98 -0.48
C LYS A 2 25.31 -11.71 -1.56
N LYS A 3 25.72 -11.19 -2.74
CA LYS A 3 24.83 -10.88 -3.88
C LYS A 3 24.07 -12.11 -4.43
N ILE A 4 24.67 -13.29 -4.31
CA ILE A 4 24.10 -14.56 -4.79
C ILE A 4 23.06 -15.08 -3.79
N ALA A 5 23.27 -14.82 -2.49
CA ALA A 5 22.28 -15.10 -1.46
C ALA A 5 21.03 -14.22 -1.60
N TYR A 6 21.19 -12.94 -1.95
CA TYR A 6 20.04 -12.05 -2.24
C TYR A 6 19.23 -12.51 -3.47
N LEU A 7 19.92 -12.92 -4.54
CA LEU A 7 19.28 -13.51 -5.72
C LEU A 7 18.56 -14.82 -5.42
N GLY A 8 19.16 -15.69 -4.59
CA GLY A 8 18.53 -16.93 -4.11
C GLY A 8 17.28 -16.66 -3.25
N SER A 9 17.32 -15.66 -2.38
CA SER A 9 16.15 -15.27 -1.58
C SER A 9 15.03 -14.66 -2.43
N MET A 10 15.37 -13.86 -3.45
CA MET A 10 14.37 -13.29 -4.38
C MET A 10 13.65 -14.35 -5.21
N LEU A 11 14.28 -15.49 -5.47
CA LEU A 11 13.67 -16.60 -6.21
C LEU A 11 12.89 -17.57 -5.32
N ALA A 12 13.27 -17.70 -4.04
CA ALA A 12 12.56 -18.52 -3.05
C ALA A 12 11.32 -17.82 -2.48
N LEU A 13 11.30 -16.48 -2.42
CA LEU A 13 10.16 -15.67 -1.97
C LEU A 13 8.86 -15.95 -2.75
N PRO A 14 8.86 -16.03 -4.11
CA PRO A 14 7.70 -16.44 -4.88
C PRO A 14 7.24 -17.86 -4.56
N MET A 15 8.15 -18.82 -4.41
CA MET A 15 7.78 -20.21 -4.14
C MET A 15 7.11 -20.38 -2.76
N LEU A 16 7.58 -19.66 -1.74
CA LEU A 16 6.95 -19.62 -0.42
C LEU A 16 5.60 -18.87 -0.45
N ALA A 17 5.48 -17.81 -1.27
CA ALA A 17 4.22 -17.10 -1.47
C ALA A 17 3.15 -17.97 -2.15
N PHE A 18 3.53 -18.80 -3.14
CA PHE A 18 2.63 -19.72 -3.81
C PHE A 18 2.26 -20.94 -2.94
N ALA A 19 3.16 -21.42 -2.08
CA ALA A 19 2.91 -22.55 -1.17
C ALA A 19 2.05 -22.19 0.06
N ALA A 20 1.99 -20.92 0.45
CA ALA A 20 1.24 -20.44 1.62
C ALA A 20 -0.27 -20.28 1.37
N ILE A 21 -0.75 -20.42 0.13
CA ILE A 21 -2.17 -20.24 -0.21
C ILE A 21 -2.90 -21.57 -0.06
N GLY A 22 -3.45 -21.83 1.13
CA GLY A 22 -4.27 -23.02 1.42
C GLY A 22 -5.77 -22.80 1.21
N SER A 23 -6.23 -21.55 1.17
CA SER A 23 -7.65 -21.18 1.10
C SER A 23 -7.90 -19.86 0.36
N ILE A 24 -9.17 -19.56 0.02
CA ILE A 24 -9.57 -18.28 -0.58
C ILE A 24 -9.32 -17.10 0.38
N GLN A 25 -9.40 -17.33 1.69
CA GLN A 25 -9.05 -16.30 2.69
C GLN A 25 -7.55 -15.99 2.67
N ASP A 26 -6.68 -16.99 2.50
CA ASP A 26 -5.24 -16.77 2.37
C ASP A 26 -4.90 -15.99 1.10
N LEU A 27 -5.63 -16.25 0.01
CA LEU A 27 -5.50 -15.49 -1.23
C LEU A 27 -5.86 -14.01 -1.02
N GLY A 28 -6.97 -13.73 -0.32
CA GLY A 28 -7.37 -12.37 0.03
C GLY A 28 -6.32 -11.65 0.90
N ASN A 29 -5.83 -12.34 1.93
CA ASN A 29 -4.80 -11.83 2.83
C ASN A 29 -3.46 -11.58 2.09
N PHE A 30 -3.10 -12.43 1.14
CA PHE A 30 -1.91 -12.25 0.31
C PHE A 30 -1.99 -10.94 -0.50
N PHE A 31 -3.12 -10.68 -1.18
CA PHE A 31 -3.31 -9.43 -1.93
C PHE A 31 -3.33 -8.20 -1.03
N ILE A 32 -4.04 -8.25 0.10
CA ILE A 32 -4.09 -7.15 1.06
C ILE A 32 -2.68 -6.84 1.58
N ASN A 33 -1.90 -7.87 1.93
CA ASN A 33 -0.54 -7.70 2.42
C ASN A 33 0.39 -7.15 1.33
N LEU A 34 0.29 -7.65 0.09
CA LEU A 34 1.06 -7.12 -1.03
C LEU A 34 0.77 -5.64 -1.28
N ILE A 35 -0.51 -5.25 -1.24
CA ILE A 35 -0.93 -3.87 -1.47
C ILE A 35 -0.38 -2.96 -0.36
N ASN A 36 -0.60 -3.33 0.90
CA ASN A 36 -0.22 -2.49 2.04
C ASN A 36 1.29 -2.43 2.26
N THR A 37 2.02 -3.53 2.04
CA THR A 37 3.46 -3.60 2.33
C THR A 37 4.31 -3.12 1.16
N VAL A 38 3.84 -3.27 -0.08
CA VAL A 38 4.63 -2.94 -1.29
C VAL A 38 4.03 -1.78 -2.06
N LEU A 39 2.76 -1.88 -2.50
CA LEU A 39 2.19 -0.84 -3.36
C LEU A 39 2.05 0.52 -2.65
N VAL A 40 1.50 0.53 -1.43
CA VAL A 40 1.23 1.80 -0.72
C VAL A 40 2.53 2.58 -0.48
N PRO A 41 3.61 1.99 0.08
CA PRO A 41 4.87 2.71 0.26
C PRO A 41 5.51 3.11 -1.07
N LEU A 42 5.40 2.27 -2.11
CA LEU A 42 5.95 2.56 -3.43
C LEU A 42 5.28 3.78 -4.08
N VAL A 43 3.95 3.80 -4.12
CA VAL A 43 3.19 4.92 -4.69
C VAL A 43 3.39 6.18 -3.85
N PHE A 44 3.45 6.05 -2.52
CA PHE A 44 3.76 7.18 -1.65
C PHE A 44 5.14 7.79 -1.96
N ALA A 45 6.16 6.94 -2.12
CA ALA A 45 7.49 7.38 -2.50
C ALA A 45 7.50 8.07 -3.87
N LEU A 46 6.81 7.51 -4.87
CA LEU A 46 6.69 8.12 -6.19
C LEU A 46 5.97 9.47 -6.14
N ALA A 47 4.84 9.55 -5.45
CA ALA A 47 4.11 10.81 -5.26
C ALA A 47 4.96 11.87 -4.56
N PHE A 48 5.75 11.47 -3.56
CA PHE A 48 6.67 12.35 -2.86
C PHE A 48 7.80 12.87 -3.75
N ILE A 49 8.37 12.01 -4.60
CA ILE A 49 9.40 12.43 -5.56
C ILE A 49 8.82 13.41 -6.59
N VAL A 50 7.64 13.13 -7.15
CA VAL A 50 6.96 14.02 -8.10
C VAL A 50 6.61 15.35 -7.45
N PHE A 51 6.15 15.33 -6.20
CA PHE A 51 5.86 16.53 -5.42
C PHE A 51 7.11 17.39 -5.23
N ILE A 52 8.22 16.80 -4.75
CA ILE A 52 9.48 17.51 -4.60
C ILE A 52 9.98 18.06 -5.94
N TRP A 53 9.90 17.28 -7.02
CA TRP A 53 10.29 17.75 -8.35
C TRP A 53 9.46 18.96 -8.81
N GLY A 54 8.15 18.94 -8.54
CA GLY A 54 7.25 20.07 -8.79
C GLY A 54 7.64 21.31 -8.00
N VAL A 55 7.97 21.16 -6.71
CA VAL A 55 8.43 22.26 -5.84
C VAL A 55 9.75 22.84 -6.35
N PHE A 56 10.72 22.00 -6.67
CA PHE A 56 12.00 22.45 -7.23
C PHE A 56 11.82 23.21 -8.56
N MET A 57 10.98 22.70 -9.46
CA MET A 57 10.69 23.35 -10.73
C MET A 57 9.97 24.70 -10.53
N TYR A 58 9.01 24.76 -9.59
CA TYR A 58 8.26 25.98 -9.30
C TYR A 58 9.13 27.08 -8.67
N PHE A 59 9.94 26.73 -7.66
CA PHE A 59 10.70 27.71 -6.87
C PHE A 59 12.09 28.04 -7.42
N ILE A 60 12.82 27.06 -7.97
CA ILE A 60 14.18 27.30 -8.49
C ILE A 60 14.15 27.75 -9.95
N GLN A 61 13.37 27.08 -10.81
CA GLN A 61 13.34 27.39 -12.25
C GLN A 61 12.25 28.41 -12.62
N GLY A 62 11.19 28.53 -11.81
CA GLY A 62 10.08 29.45 -12.05
C GLY A 62 10.33 30.91 -11.65
N GLY A 63 11.52 31.23 -11.12
CA GLY A 63 11.91 32.61 -10.79
C GLY A 63 12.26 33.48 -12.00
N ALA A 64 12.63 32.86 -13.13
CA ALA A 64 13.03 33.53 -14.36
C ALA A 64 12.13 33.22 -15.57
N ASP A 65 11.34 32.14 -15.52
CA ASP A 65 10.45 31.69 -16.60
C ASP A 65 9.06 31.34 -16.07
N GLU A 66 8.04 32.05 -16.56
CA GLU A 66 6.65 31.87 -16.13
C GLU A 66 6.06 30.52 -16.59
N GLU A 67 6.51 29.99 -17.73
CA GLU A 67 6.11 28.68 -18.26
C GLU A 67 6.56 27.52 -17.34
N LYS A 68 7.78 27.60 -16.80
CA LYS A 68 8.30 26.58 -15.87
C LYS A 68 7.60 26.65 -14.53
N ARG A 69 7.16 27.84 -14.12
CA ARG A 69 6.36 28.04 -12.93
C ARG A 69 4.98 27.39 -13.07
N GLU A 70 4.34 27.50 -14.23
CA GLU A 70 3.07 26.83 -14.49
C GLU A 70 3.20 25.30 -14.47
N LYS A 71 4.24 24.77 -15.16
CA LYS A 71 4.53 23.32 -15.15
C LYS A 71 4.84 22.79 -13.75
N GLY A 72 5.62 23.52 -12.95
CA GLY A 72 5.91 23.17 -11.56
C GLY A 72 4.65 23.11 -10.69
N ARG A 73 3.72 24.06 -10.87
CA ARG A 73 2.43 24.06 -10.15
C ARG A 73 1.59 22.83 -10.49
N VAL A 74 1.51 22.48 -11.77
CA VAL A 74 0.77 21.31 -12.23
C VAL A 74 1.36 20.02 -11.64
N LEU A 75 2.70 19.89 -11.64
CA LEU A 75 3.38 18.74 -11.03
C LEU A 75 3.13 18.63 -9.51
N MET A 76 3.18 19.75 -8.79
CA MET A 76 2.83 19.76 -7.36
C MET A 76 1.39 19.31 -7.12
N LEU A 77 0.44 19.79 -7.94
CA LEU A 77 -0.96 19.39 -7.86
C LEU A 77 -1.13 17.88 -8.08
N TYR A 78 -0.46 17.30 -9.08
CA TYR A 78 -0.49 15.84 -9.28
C TYR A 78 0.06 15.06 -8.08
N GLY A 79 1.12 15.55 -7.44
CA GLY A 79 1.62 14.97 -6.18
C GLY A 79 0.58 15.03 -5.05
N ILE A 80 -0.04 16.19 -4.85
CA ILE A 80 -1.08 16.39 -3.83
C ILE A 80 -2.31 15.51 -4.08
N VAL A 81 -2.76 15.41 -5.33
CA VAL A 81 -3.87 14.54 -5.72
C VAL A 81 -3.52 13.07 -5.45
N GLY A 82 -2.29 12.65 -5.74
CA GLY A 82 -1.80 11.32 -5.40
C GLY A 82 -1.88 11.02 -3.91
N PHE A 83 -1.44 11.96 -3.06
CA PHE A 83 -1.58 11.83 -1.61
C PHE A 83 -3.04 11.80 -1.15
N PHE A 84 -3.87 12.66 -1.72
CA PHE A 84 -5.29 12.72 -1.39
C PHE A 84 -6.00 11.38 -1.68
N LEU A 85 -5.73 10.75 -2.83
CA LEU A 85 -6.32 9.45 -3.17
C LEU A 85 -5.89 8.35 -2.18
N MET A 86 -4.62 8.33 -1.80
CA MET A 86 -4.10 7.38 -0.81
C MET A 86 -4.84 7.48 0.52
N VAL A 87 -5.00 8.70 1.03
CA VAL A 87 -5.67 8.96 2.30
C VAL A 87 -7.18 8.76 2.20
N SER A 88 -7.78 9.15 1.08
CA SER A 88 -9.24 9.04 0.86
C SER A 88 -9.72 7.59 0.89
N VAL A 89 -9.00 6.68 0.22
CA VAL A 89 -9.36 5.24 0.23
C VAL A 89 -9.28 4.66 1.64
N TRP A 90 -8.20 4.91 2.37
CA TRP A 90 -8.03 4.41 3.74
C TRP A 90 -9.00 5.05 4.74
N GLY A 91 -9.26 6.36 4.60
CA GLY A 91 -10.22 7.09 5.41
C GLY A 91 -11.63 6.56 5.21
N LEU A 92 -12.04 6.31 3.96
CA LEU A 92 -13.34 5.74 3.64
C LEU A 92 -13.48 4.32 4.21
N VAL A 93 -12.47 3.47 4.04
CA VAL A 93 -12.46 2.11 4.60
C VAL A 93 -12.63 2.14 6.13
N ASN A 94 -11.91 3.04 6.82
CA ASN A 94 -12.02 3.15 8.27
C ASN A 94 -13.40 3.63 8.74
N ILE A 95 -14.03 4.56 8.01
CA ILE A 95 -15.40 5.01 8.28
C ILE A 95 -16.40 3.86 8.09
N LEU A 96 -16.26 3.08 7.02
CA LEU A 96 -17.13 1.93 6.74
C LEU A 96 -17.00 0.87 7.85
N ILE A 97 -15.78 0.54 8.25
CA ILE A 97 -15.52 -0.42 9.33
C ILE A 97 -16.13 0.05 10.65
N GLY A 98 -15.97 1.33 10.99
CA GLY A 98 -16.54 1.91 12.21
C GLY A 98 -18.07 2.01 12.19
N THR A 99 -18.66 2.35 11.04
CA THR A 99 -20.12 2.50 10.91
C THR A 99 -20.84 1.16 10.94
N PHE A 100 -20.29 0.15 10.27
CA PHE A 100 -20.88 -1.20 10.20
C PHE A 100 -20.36 -2.15 11.30
N ASN A 101 -19.53 -1.65 12.21
CA ASN A 101 -18.93 -2.42 13.31
C ASN A 101 -18.28 -3.75 12.85
N LEU A 102 -17.57 -3.69 11.71
CA LEU A 102 -16.96 -4.85 11.06
C LEU A 102 -15.72 -5.40 11.80
N ASN A 103 -15.36 -4.77 12.93
CA ASN A 103 -14.27 -5.18 13.81
C ASN A 103 -14.65 -6.31 14.79
N ASN A 104 -15.89 -6.84 14.74
CA ASN A 104 -16.28 -7.97 15.58
C ASN A 104 -15.62 -9.26 15.08
N THR A 105 -14.41 -9.53 15.57
CA THR A 105 -13.68 -10.80 15.40
C THR A 105 -14.30 -11.96 16.19
N THR A 106 -15.53 -11.81 16.69
CA THR A 106 -16.36 -12.96 17.08
C THR A 106 -16.86 -13.63 15.81
N GLY A 107 -15.98 -14.33 15.10
CA GLY A 107 -16.41 -15.52 14.39
C GLY A 107 -17.19 -16.41 15.37
N PRO A 108 -18.14 -17.25 14.92
CA PRO A 108 -18.83 -18.17 15.81
C PRO A 108 -17.76 -18.87 16.62
N SER A 109 -17.70 -18.59 17.93
CA SER A 109 -16.84 -19.34 18.84
C SER A 109 -17.09 -20.79 18.48
N SER A 110 -16.05 -21.54 18.16
CA SER A 110 -16.10 -22.96 17.88
C SER A 110 -16.57 -23.71 19.14
N GLY A 111 -17.83 -23.51 19.51
CA GLY A 111 -18.61 -24.29 20.45
C GLY A 111 -19.08 -25.57 19.79
N PHE A 112 -18.25 -26.16 18.92
CA PHE A 112 -18.40 -27.55 18.60
C PHE A 112 -18.00 -28.31 19.87
N PRO A 113 -18.90 -29.10 20.48
CA PRO A 113 -18.57 -29.89 21.65
C PRO A 113 -17.36 -30.78 21.32
N GLN A 114 -16.27 -30.60 22.07
CA GLN A 114 -15.11 -31.46 21.94
C GLN A 114 -15.48 -32.84 22.46
N ALA A 115 -15.33 -33.86 21.61
CA ALA A 115 -15.56 -35.24 22.01
C ALA A 115 -14.61 -35.59 23.17
N PRO A 116 -15.10 -36.30 24.20
CA PRO A 116 -14.30 -36.64 25.36
C PRO A 116 -13.14 -37.53 24.92
N THR A 117 -11.92 -37.02 25.06
CA THR A 117 -10.70 -37.82 24.96
C THR A 117 -10.66 -38.74 26.17
N LYS A 118 -10.72 -40.05 25.92
CA LYS A 118 -10.51 -41.07 26.95
C LYS A 118 -9.07 -41.09 27.43
#